data_AF-A0A7S1UC61-F1
#
_entry.id   AF-A0A7S1UC61-F1
#
_cell.length_a   1.000
_cell.length_b   1.000
_cell.length_c   1.000
_cell.angle_alpha   90.00
_cell.angle_beta   90.00
_cell.angle_gamma   90.00
#
_symmetry.space_group_name_H-M   'P 1'
#
loop_
_entity.id
_entity.type
_entity.pdbx_description
1 polymer ?
#
loop_
_entity_poly.entity_id
_entity_poly.type
_entity_poly.pdbx_seq_one_letter_code
_entity_poly.pdbx_strand_id
1 'polypeptide(L)'
;MVRRRAVTVIGLAAMASVATGELRSRTWQQQHSGRSVAPRSSPAAFTIDVDAEVIDDDPTVGTGPITEAEVRIAQQMWAQAILDISAAYEEKEDFVGLAGEAAKELYAYGYTNVLFKPTKAKGSQFRPMASEGLSYFVGGNHVEDGIAEDGGFAINGGRGWADVVFDNH
;
A
#
# COMPACT_ATOMS: atom_id res chain seq x y z
N MET A 1 -2.21 -9.29 -26.53
CA MET A 1 -2.55 -8.68 -25.23
C MET A 1 -1.43 -7.70 -24.87
N VAL A 2 -1.70 -6.39 -24.88
CA VAL A 2 -0.67 -5.35 -24.68
C VAL A 2 -0.43 -5.20 -23.18
N ARG A 3 0.75 -5.58 -22.70
CA ARG A 3 1.14 -5.44 -21.28
C ARG A 3 1.53 -3.99 -21.01
N ARG A 4 0.84 -3.30 -20.07
CA ARG A 4 1.18 -1.93 -19.67
C ARG A 4 1.82 -1.98 -18.28
N ARG A 5 2.98 -1.34 -18.12
CA ARG A 5 3.70 -1.17 -16.85
C ARG A 5 3.36 0.20 -16.27
N ALA A 6 3.12 0.28 -14.96
CA ALA A 6 3.09 1.56 -14.26
C ALA A 6 4.52 2.03 -14.02
N VAL A 7 4.88 3.24 -14.45
CA VAL A 7 6.08 3.94 -14.00
C VAL A 7 5.56 5.20 -13.32
N THR A 8 5.69 5.29 -12.00
CA THR A 8 5.26 6.47 -11.23
C THR A 8 6.42 6.89 -10.32
N VAL A 9 6.86 8.14 -10.49
CA VAL A 9 7.75 8.81 -9.52
C VAL A 9 6.86 9.30 -8.39
N ILE A 10 6.77 8.54 -7.29
CA ILE A 10 6.05 8.94 -6.08
C ILE A 10 7.07 9.59 -5.14
N GLY A 11 6.89 10.87 -4.85
CA GLY A 11 7.52 11.50 -3.70
C GLY A 11 7.02 10.80 -2.44
N LEU A 12 7.88 9.97 -1.85
CA LEU A 12 7.60 9.17 -0.67
C LEU A 12 7.50 10.11 0.54
N ALA A 13 6.29 10.31 1.05
CA ALA A 13 6.06 10.94 2.34
C ALA A 13 4.89 10.26 3.05
N ALA A 14 5.21 9.19 3.79
CA ALA A 14 4.54 8.76 5.02
C ALA A 14 5.23 7.48 5.52
N MET A 15 6.11 7.60 6.52
CA MET A 15 6.56 6.51 7.38
C MET A 15 6.64 7.06 8.79
N ALA A 16 5.73 6.62 9.66
CA ALA A 16 5.90 6.44 11.10
C ALA A 16 4.55 6.11 11.75
N SER A 17 4.34 4.85 12.15
CA SER A 17 3.74 4.54 13.46
C SER A 17 3.94 3.06 13.82
N VAL A 18 4.36 2.86 15.06
CA VAL A 18 4.89 1.63 15.68
C VAL A 18 3.78 0.63 16.00
N ALA A 19 4.00 -0.65 15.69
CA ALA A 19 3.33 -1.79 16.33
C ALA A 19 4.27 -3.01 16.33
N THR A 20 5.01 -3.13 17.43
CA THR A 20 5.65 -4.30 18.06
C THR A 20 6.16 -5.43 17.17
N GLY A 21 7.49 -5.55 17.11
CA GLY A 21 8.22 -6.63 16.47
C GLY A 21 8.12 -7.93 17.26
N GLU A 22 7.42 -8.90 16.69
CA GLU A 22 7.69 -10.36 16.75
C GLU A 22 6.63 -11.16 15.96
N LEU A 23 5.59 -10.50 15.45
CA LEU A 23 4.58 -11.13 14.58
C LEU A 23 4.61 -10.68 13.12
N ARG A 24 5.56 -9.80 12.72
CA ARG A 24 5.56 -9.11 11.42
C ARG A 24 6.54 -9.61 10.35
N SER A 25 6.97 -10.87 10.44
CA SER A 25 7.61 -11.59 9.31
C SER A 25 6.71 -12.72 8.77
N ARG A 26 5.52 -12.89 9.36
CA ARG A 26 4.40 -13.69 8.85
C ARG A 26 3.24 -12.82 8.33
N THR A 27 3.46 -11.51 8.25
CA THR A 27 2.45 -10.48 7.99
C THR A 27 2.16 -10.27 6.52
N TRP A 28 0.91 -9.84 6.29
CA TRP A 28 0.33 -9.48 5.01
C TRP A 28 0.17 -10.65 4.04
N GLN A 29 1.26 -11.35 3.68
CA GLN A 29 1.22 -12.58 2.89
C GLN A 29 0.35 -13.65 3.56
N GLN A 30 0.58 -14.08 4.82
CA GLN A 30 -0.23 -15.17 5.40
C GLN A 30 -1.71 -14.79 5.67
N GLN A 31 -2.00 -13.50 5.85
CA GLN A 31 -3.35 -13.02 6.17
C GLN A 31 -4.24 -12.91 4.93
N HIS A 32 -3.64 -12.73 3.73
CA HIS A 32 -4.34 -12.65 2.45
C HIS A 32 -3.98 -13.80 1.47
N SER A 33 -3.00 -14.66 1.78
CA SER A 33 -2.61 -15.84 0.96
C SER A 33 -3.55 -17.05 1.11
N GLY A 34 -4.72 -16.87 1.71
CA GLY A 34 -5.73 -17.93 1.89
C GLY A 34 -6.57 -18.23 0.64
N ARG A 35 -6.39 -17.50 -0.48
CA ARG A 35 -7.09 -17.76 -1.74
C ARG A 35 -6.17 -18.40 -2.77
N SER A 36 -6.61 -19.55 -3.27
CA SER A 36 -5.89 -20.43 -4.18
C SER A 36 -5.60 -19.78 -5.54
N VAL A 37 -4.46 -19.10 -5.66
CA VAL A 37 -3.80 -18.83 -6.94
C VAL A 37 -2.56 -19.74 -7.01
N ALA A 38 -2.48 -20.57 -8.05
CA ALA A 38 -1.42 -21.54 -8.22
C ALA A 38 -0.01 -20.88 -8.20
N PRO A 39 0.99 -21.51 -7.55
CA PRO A 39 2.29 -20.89 -7.34
C PRO A 39 3.04 -20.74 -8.68
N ARG A 40 3.43 -19.51 -9.02
CA ARG A 40 4.50 -19.28 -10.00
C ARG A 40 5.82 -19.22 -9.25
N SER A 41 6.80 -19.96 -9.76
CA SER A 41 8.08 -20.28 -9.16
C SER A 41 8.75 -19.11 -8.43
N SER A 42 8.89 -19.27 -7.11
CA SER A 42 9.62 -18.37 -6.21
C SER A 42 11.13 -18.58 -6.38
N PRO A 43 11.97 -17.52 -6.42
CA PRO A 43 13.36 -17.66 -6.01
C PRO A 43 13.41 -17.81 -4.47
N ALA A 44 14.47 -18.47 -4.00
CA ALA A 44 14.62 -19.04 -2.66
C ALA A 44 14.29 -18.06 -1.52
N ALA A 45 13.55 -18.56 -0.52
CA ALA A 45 13.31 -17.89 0.74
C ALA A 45 14.64 -17.65 1.47
N PHE A 46 14.95 -16.38 1.74
CA PHE A 46 16.07 -15.97 2.58
C PHE A 46 15.57 -15.89 4.02
N THR A 47 16.07 -16.77 4.90
CA THR A 47 15.81 -16.72 6.34
C THR A 47 16.87 -15.84 7.01
N ILE A 48 16.42 -14.86 7.80
CA ILE A 48 17.32 -14.07 8.64
C ILE A 48 17.41 -14.77 10.00
N ASP A 49 18.60 -15.29 10.31
CA ASP A 49 19.01 -15.63 11.67
C ASP A 49 19.34 -14.32 12.38
N VAL A 50 18.41 -13.81 13.19
CA VAL A 50 18.69 -12.73 14.15
C VAL A 50 18.83 -13.37 15.52
N ASP A 51 20.07 -13.39 16.03
CA ASP A 51 20.37 -13.84 17.37
C ASP A 51 19.62 -12.97 18.38
N ALA A 52 18.77 -13.63 19.15
CA ALA A 52 17.99 -13.06 20.23
C ALA A 52 18.90 -12.74 21.41
N GLU A 53 19.30 -11.48 21.59
CA GLU A 53 19.60 -10.99 22.93
C GLU A 53 19.36 -9.48 23.05
N VAL A 54 18.45 -9.15 23.98
CA VAL A 54 18.10 -7.85 24.56
C VAL A 54 17.32 -6.87 23.66
N ILE A 55 15.99 -6.97 23.74
CA ILE A 55 15.09 -5.85 23.40
C ILE A 55 14.63 -5.24 24.73
N ASP A 56 15.20 -4.09 25.09
CA ASP A 56 14.66 -3.22 26.12
C ASP A 56 13.41 -2.52 25.57
N ASP A 57 12.32 -2.57 26.34
CA ASP A 57 10.98 -2.08 26.02
C ASP A 57 10.89 -0.54 26.15
N ASP A 58 11.64 0.20 25.33
CA ASP A 58 11.63 1.68 25.28
C ASP A 58 10.60 2.20 24.25
N PRO A 59 9.59 3.01 24.64
CA PRO A 59 8.54 3.51 23.73
C PRO A 59 9.01 4.65 22.80
N THR A 60 10.32 4.83 22.59
CA THR A 60 10.83 5.80 21.63
C THR A 60 10.71 5.24 20.21
N VAL A 61 9.65 5.68 19.51
CA VAL A 61 9.56 5.68 18.05
C VAL A 61 10.95 5.94 17.46
N GLY A 62 11.45 5.03 16.61
CA GLY A 62 12.80 5.08 16.06
C GLY A 62 13.22 6.51 15.68
N THR A 63 14.04 7.13 16.54
CA THR A 63 14.50 8.53 16.40
C THR A 63 15.70 8.65 15.47
N GLY A 64 16.11 7.53 14.86
CA GLY A 64 17.16 7.48 13.86
C GLY A 64 16.72 8.04 12.51
N PRO A 65 17.68 8.40 11.65
CA PRO A 65 17.38 8.75 10.26
C PRO A 65 16.71 7.58 9.54
N ILE A 66 15.73 7.87 8.67
CA ILE A 66 15.13 6.87 7.79
C ILE A 66 16.23 6.24 6.92
N THR A 67 16.30 4.92 6.96
CA THR A 67 17.28 4.12 6.22
C THR A 67 16.79 3.76 4.82
N GLU A 68 17.72 3.45 3.92
CA GLU A 68 17.38 2.96 2.58
C GLU A 68 16.59 1.64 2.63
N ALA A 69 16.89 0.77 3.59
CA ALA A 69 16.19 -0.50 3.77
C ALA A 69 14.71 -0.27 4.11
N GLU A 70 14.42 0.65 5.04
CA GLU A 70 13.04 1.02 5.39
C GLU A 70 12.29 1.61 4.20
N VAL A 71 12.95 2.43 3.39
CA VAL A 71 12.36 2.98 2.14
C VAL A 71 12.00 1.86 1.17
N ARG A 72 12.91 0.90 0.94
CA ARG A 72 12.66 -0.23 0.03
C ARG A 72 11.53 -1.13 0.53
N ILE A 73 11.42 -1.33 1.84
CA ILE A 73 10.31 -2.07 2.45
C ILE A 73 8.98 -1.33 2.21
N ALA A 74 8.91 -0.02 2.47
CA ALA A 74 7.73 0.79 2.17
C ALA A 74 7.32 0.71 0.69
N GLN A 75 8.30 0.80 -0.23
CA GLN A 75 8.05 0.68 -1.66
C GLN A 75 7.44 -0.70 -2.02
N GLN A 76 7.99 -1.79 -1.47
CA GLN A 76 7.47 -3.13 -1.70
C GLN A 76 6.05 -3.30 -1.14
N MET A 77 5.80 -2.84 0.09
CA MET A 77 4.47 -2.90 0.70
C MET A 77 3.44 -2.11 -0.11
N TRP A 78 3.82 -0.92 -0.58
CA TRP A 78 2.94 -0.12 -1.43
C TRP A 78 2.66 -0.77 -2.78
N ALA A 79 3.69 -1.31 -3.45
CA ALA A 79 3.52 -2.04 -4.71
C ALA A 79 2.56 -3.22 -4.55
N GLN A 80 2.78 -4.02 -3.49
CA GLN A 80 1.97 -5.19 -3.19
C GLN A 80 0.51 -4.78 -2.95
N ALA A 81 0.24 -3.80 -2.08
CA ALA A 81 -1.12 -3.31 -1.84
C ALA A 81 -1.87 -2.91 -3.11
N ILE A 82 -1.21 -2.24 -4.07
CA ILE A 82 -1.82 -1.88 -5.36
C ILE A 82 -2.19 -3.13 -6.18
N LEU A 83 -1.32 -4.13 -6.21
CA LEU A 83 -1.58 -5.40 -6.91
C LEU A 83 -2.71 -6.18 -6.26
N ASP A 84 -2.78 -6.21 -4.94
CA ASP A 84 -3.83 -6.95 -4.25
C ASP A 84 -5.20 -6.27 -4.36
N ILE A 85 -5.26 -4.93 -4.29
CA ILE A 85 -6.49 -4.18 -4.60
C ILE A 85 -6.91 -4.41 -6.06
N SER A 86 -5.95 -4.47 -6.99
CA SER A 86 -6.24 -4.80 -8.40
C SER A 86 -6.86 -6.20 -8.53
N ALA A 87 -6.24 -7.20 -7.90
CA ALA A 87 -6.69 -8.59 -7.94
C ALA A 87 -8.07 -8.75 -7.29
N ALA A 88 -8.27 -8.19 -6.10
CA ALA A 88 -9.56 -8.18 -5.41
C ALA A 88 -10.67 -7.54 -6.27
N TYR A 89 -10.37 -6.45 -6.99
CA TYR A 89 -11.33 -5.84 -7.91
C TYR A 89 -11.69 -6.77 -9.08
N GLU A 90 -10.69 -7.39 -9.71
CA GLU A 90 -10.89 -8.33 -10.83
C GLU A 90 -11.71 -9.56 -10.39
N GLU A 91 -11.47 -10.05 -9.18
CA GLU A 91 -12.16 -11.18 -8.55
C GLU A 91 -13.52 -10.79 -7.93
N LYS A 92 -13.90 -9.51 -8.00
CA LYS A 92 -15.14 -8.94 -7.42
C LYS A 92 -15.27 -9.19 -5.91
N GLU A 93 -14.13 -9.14 -5.23
CA GLU A 93 -14.02 -9.19 -3.78
C GLU A 93 -14.15 -7.79 -3.16
N ASP A 94 -13.93 -7.68 -1.84
CA ASP A 94 -13.96 -6.42 -1.12
C ASP A 94 -12.67 -5.61 -1.29
N PHE A 95 -12.46 -5.10 -2.51
CA PHE A 95 -11.31 -4.27 -2.84
C PHE A 95 -11.37 -2.88 -2.18
N VAL A 96 -12.56 -2.40 -1.79
CA VAL A 96 -12.74 -1.11 -1.10
C VAL A 96 -12.28 -1.23 0.35
N GLY A 97 -12.70 -2.29 1.06
CA GLY A 97 -12.22 -2.60 2.40
C GLY A 97 -10.70 -2.81 2.43
N LEU A 98 -10.17 -3.57 1.46
CA LEU A 98 -8.72 -3.81 1.34
C LEU A 98 -7.94 -2.50 1.13
N ALA A 99 -8.46 -1.60 0.29
CA ALA A 99 -7.86 -0.28 0.09
C ALA A 99 -7.96 0.60 1.34
N GLY A 100 -9.02 0.48 2.15
CA GLY A 100 -9.16 1.17 3.43
C GLY A 100 -8.10 0.73 4.45
N GLU A 101 -7.87 -0.58 4.58
CA GLU A 101 -6.81 -1.11 5.45
C GLU A 101 -5.42 -0.72 4.96
N ALA A 102 -5.15 -0.86 3.65
CA ALA A 102 -3.91 -0.39 3.06
C ALA A 102 -3.69 1.11 3.28
N ALA A 103 -4.76 1.92 3.20
CA ALA A 103 -4.68 3.35 3.46
C ALA A 103 -4.31 3.65 4.92
N LYS A 104 -4.85 2.93 5.89
CA LYS A 104 -4.53 3.07 7.32
C LYS A 104 -3.10 2.64 7.66
N GLU A 105 -2.58 1.62 6.98
CA GLU A 105 -1.23 1.10 7.21
C GLU A 105 -0.14 1.93 6.51
N LEU A 106 -0.38 2.32 5.26
CA LEU A 106 0.63 2.98 4.41
C LEU A 106 0.57 4.50 4.48
N TYR A 107 -0.55 5.05 4.96
CA TYR A 107 -0.71 6.48 5.19
C TYR A 107 -1.13 6.67 6.64
N ALA A 108 -0.68 7.75 7.26
CA ALA A 108 -0.95 8.02 8.69
C ALA A 108 -2.42 8.41 8.99
N TYR A 109 -3.38 7.93 8.18
CA TYR A 109 -4.80 8.05 8.44
C TYR A 109 -5.17 7.38 9.76
N GLY A 110 -5.96 8.08 10.57
CA GLY A 110 -6.32 7.64 11.93
C GLY A 110 -5.28 7.98 13.01
N TYR A 111 -4.08 8.42 12.62
CA TYR A 111 -3.04 8.89 13.54
C TYR A 111 -2.91 10.42 13.53
N THR A 112 -2.99 11.04 12.35
CA THR A 112 -2.90 12.50 12.19
C THR A 112 -3.71 12.98 10.98
N ASN A 113 -3.83 14.30 10.81
CA ASN A 113 -4.43 14.88 9.61
C ASN A 113 -3.48 14.71 8.42
N VAL A 114 -3.97 14.05 7.37
CA VAL A 114 -3.20 13.80 6.15
C VAL A 114 -3.75 14.66 5.02
N LEU A 115 -2.90 15.51 4.45
CA LEU A 115 -3.23 16.27 3.24
C LEU A 115 -2.77 15.47 2.01
N PHE A 116 -3.68 14.67 1.44
CA PHE A 116 -3.35 13.86 0.28
C PHE A 116 -3.53 14.65 -1.02
N LYS A 117 -2.49 14.67 -1.86
CA LYS A 117 -2.50 15.29 -3.20
C LYS A 117 -2.39 14.20 -4.28
N PRO A 118 -3.49 13.83 -4.94
CA PRO A 118 -3.45 12.82 -5.98
C PRO A 118 -2.75 13.30 -7.25
N THR A 119 -2.10 12.39 -7.98
CA THR A 119 -1.33 12.74 -9.19
C THR A 119 -2.21 12.96 -10.42
N LYS A 120 -3.40 12.36 -10.47
CA LYS A 120 -4.34 12.46 -11.62
C LYS A 120 -5.49 13.45 -11.41
N ALA A 121 -5.60 14.06 -10.24
CA ALA A 121 -6.73 14.92 -9.90
C ALA A 121 -6.56 16.34 -10.48
N LYS A 122 -7.61 16.88 -11.11
CA LYS A 122 -7.58 18.20 -11.76
C LYS A 122 -8.53 19.20 -11.13
N GLY A 123 -9.75 18.77 -10.80
CA GLY A 123 -10.80 19.61 -10.23
C GLY A 123 -10.57 19.84 -8.75
N SER A 124 -10.76 18.79 -7.95
CA SER A 124 -10.35 18.82 -6.55
C SER A 124 -8.88 18.43 -6.52
N GLN A 125 -7.97 19.29 -6.08
CA GLN A 125 -6.53 18.95 -6.13
C GLN A 125 -6.01 18.32 -4.84
N PHE A 126 -6.73 18.54 -3.74
CA PHE A 126 -6.41 18.02 -2.42
C PHE A 126 -7.56 17.13 -1.95
N ARG A 127 -7.23 16.17 -1.09
CA ARG A 127 -8.16 15.25 -0.44
C ARG A 127 -7.91 15.36 1.07
N PRO A 128 -8.55 16.32 1.76
CA PRO A 128 -8.40 16.49 3.20
C PRO A 128 -9.00 15.34 4.02
N MET A 129 -9.97 14.60 3.47
CA MET A 129 -10.63 13.49 4.15
C MET A 129 -10.09 12.13 3.69
N ALA A 130 -10.11 11.14 4.60
CA ALA A 130 -9.70 9.77 4.28
C ALA A 130 -10.58 9.14 3.19
N SER A 131 -11.90 9.39 3.20
CA SER A 131 -12.84 8.92 2.18
C SER A 131 -12.52 9.48 0.78
N GLU A 132 -12.12 10.74 0.71
CA GLU A 132 -11.70 11.37 -0.53
C GLU A 132 -10.35 10.79 -1.03
N GLY A 133 -9.41 10.48 -0.12
CA GLY A 133 -8.19 9.75 -0.45
C GLY A 133 -8.49 8.34 -0.97
N LEU A 134 -9.42 7.64 -0.33
CA LEU A 134 -9.88 6.32 -0.75
C LEU A 134 -10.52 6.36 -2.14
N SER A 135 -11.38 7.34 -2.40
CA SER A 135 -12.00 7.61 -3.70
C SER A 135 -10.96 7.66 -4.83
N TYR A 136 -9.80 8.27 -4.59
CA TYR A 136 -8.72 8.27 -5.58
C TYR A 136 -8.19 6.87 -5.91
N PHE A 137 -8.03 5.99 -4.92
CA PHE A 137 -7.49 4.64 -5.13
C PHE A 137 -8.51 3.69 -5.77
N VAL A 138 -9.75 3.69 -5.31
CA VAL A 138 -10.75 2.70 -5.71
C VAL A 138 -11.78 3.21 -6.71
N GLY A 139 -11.84 4.53 -6.90
CA GLY A 139 -12.76 5.21 -7.81
C GLY A 139 -13.96 5.79 -7.05
N GLY A 140 -14.38 7.00 -7.43
CA GLY A 140 -15.44 7.74 -6.72
C GLY A 140 -16.79 7.02 -6.69
N ASN A 141 -17.09 6.21 -7.73
CA ASN A 141 -18.33 5.43 -7.78
C ASN A 141 -18.39 4.28 -6.76
N HIS A 142 -17.29 4.00 -6.07
CA HIS A 142 -17.18 2.90 -5.10
C HIS A 142 -17.10 3.38 -3.66
N VAL A 143 -17.16 4.70 -3.42
CA VAL A 143 -17.06 5.31 -2.09
C VAL A 143 -18.25 6.26 -1.90
N GLU A 144 -18.86 6.23 -0.71
CA GLU A 144 -19.87 7.21 -0.34
C GLU A 144 -19.24 8.62 -0.33
N ASP A 145 -19.92 9.59 -0.97
CA ASP A 145 -19.38 10.93 -1.24
C ASP A 145 -18.04 10.94 -1.98
N GLY A 146 -17.76 9.89 -2.76
CA GLY A 146 -16.60 9.80 -3.62
C GLY A 146 -16.58 10.91 -4.68
N ILE A 147 -15.37 11.30 -5.11
CA ILE A 147 -15.20 12.38 -6.07
C ILE A 147 -15.32 11.80 -7.48
N ALA A 148 -16.30 12.29 -8.24
CA ALA A 148 -16.66 11.75 -9.55
C ALA A 148 -15.50 11.72 -10.59
N GLU A 149 -14.48 12.57 -10.44
CA GLU A 149 -13.30 12.57 -11.32
C GLU A 149 -12.36 11.39 -11.07
N ASP A 150 -12.46 10.75 -9.90
CA ASP A 150 -11.56 9.69 -9.49
C ASP A 150 -11.95 8.38 -10.18
N GLY A 151 -11.14 7.95 -11.14
CA GLY A 151 -11.32 6.68 -11.86
C GLY A 151 -10.76 5.45 -11.15
N GLY A 152 -10.20 5.60 -9.95
CA GLY A 152 -9.56 4.50 -9.21
C GLY A 152 -8.16 4.18 -9.73
N PHE A 153 -7.15 4.69 -9.02
CA PHE A 153 -5.75 4.46 -9.33
C PHE A 153 -5.34 3.00 -9.14
N ALA A 154 -5.69 2.40 -8.00
CA ALA A 154 -5.33 1.03 -7.66
C ALA A 154 -6.02 0.03 -8.60
N ILE A 155 -7.24 0.32 -9.05
CA ILE A 155 -7.95 -0.52 -10.02
C ILE A 155 -7.70 -0.11 -11.49
N ASN A 156 -6.86 0.90 -11.72
CA ASN A 156 -6.49 1.40 -13.06
C ASN A 156 -7.69 1.73 -13.97
N GLY A 157 -8.75 2.35 -13.44
CA GLY A 157 -9.98 2.57 -14.21
C GLY A 157 -10.74 1.29 -14.53
N GLY A 158 -10.68 0.31 -13.64
CA GLY A 158 -11.32 -1.00 -13.78
C GLY A 158 -10.56 -2.01 -14.66
N ARG A 159 -9.26 -1.78 -14.90
CA ARG A 159 -8.42 -2.64 -15.75
C ARG A 159 -7.41 -3.48 -14.97
N GLY A 160 -7.19 -3.16 -13.70
CA GLY A 160 -6.15 -3.75 -12.86
C GLY A 160 -4.72 -3.35 -13.26
N TRP A 161 -3.78 -3.67 -12.38
CA TRP A 161 -2.34 -3.67 -12.63
C TRP A 161 -1.81 -5.10 -12.61
N ALA A 162 -0.96 -5.42 -13.59
CA ALA A 162 -0.27 -6.70 -13.62
C ALA A 162 1.06 -6.69 -12.86
N ASP A 163 1.64 -5.51 -12.67
CA ASP A 163 2.95 -5.31 -12.03
C ASP A 163 3.13 -3.83 -11.61
N VAL A 164 3.89 -3.60 -10.54
CA VAL A 164 4.23 -2.28 -10.01
C VAL A 164 5.73 -2.25 -9.72
N VAL A 165 6.47 -1.39 -10.42
CA VAL A 165 7.94 -1.31 -10.34
C VAL A 165 8.36 0.09 -9.94
N PHE A 166 9.28 0.18 -8.98
CA PHE A 166 9.96 1.41 -8.60
C PHE A 166 11.30 1.53 -9.32
N ASP A 167 11.54 2.69 -9.94
CA ASP A 167 12.82 3.09 -10.50
C ASP A 167 13.32 4.29 -9.69
N ASN A 168 14.37 4.07 -8.90
CA ASN A 168 14.95 5.08 -8.02
C ASN A 168 16.21 5.64 -8.72
N HIS A 169 16.27 6.97 -8.91
CA HIS A 169 17.37 7.68 -9.57
C HIS A 169 18.31 8.38 -8.59
#